data_AF-A0A975JA07-F1
#
_entry.id   AF-A0A975JA07-F1
#
_cell.length_a   1.000
_cell.length_b   1.000
_cell.length_c   1.000
_cell.angle_alpha   90.00
_cell.angle_beta   90.00
_cell.angle_gamma   90.00
#
_symmetry.space_group_name_H-M   'P 1'
#
loop_
_entity.id
_entity.type
_entity.pdbx_description
1 polymer ?
#
loop_
_entity_poly.entity_id
_entity_poly.type
_entity_poly.pdbx_seq_one_letter_code
_entity_poly.pdbx_strand_id
1 'polypeptide(L)'
;MFAKSKEAIERAEALTKEKLDELELEVSKEKTKIVNFQEEDFDFLGFTFHHWRPGKKGNNQIFHVTPKKDSIKDFRLKIKEKTQKRLTLSKEQWINRVNPIIRGKVNYYTTVIKAIKTNEQYGQKSRCVTRWMRTILLSVDGYIRRRLRVAFIHKHPSQKKGMKMNSKWNNAFFVGIKLIPSYWLYLNKAYGYTLQDYLEELKSKSKQKVQRAIERTHEKGEEYYTPHRLQKMQNAWNASS
;
A
#
# COMPACT_ATOMS: atom_id res chain seq x y z
N MET A 1 2.68 3.10 -27.19
CA MET A 1 3.80 2.52 -27.96
C MET A 1 5.09 2.68 -27.17
N PHE A 2 6.09 1.81 -27.37
CA PHE A 2 7.42 1.97 -26.77
C PHE A 2 8.47 1.99 -27.88
N ALA A 3 9.41 2.93 -27.83
CA ALA A 3 10.50 3.05 -28.79
C ALA A 3 11.80 3.45 -28.09
N LYS A 4 12.95 3.24 -28.76
CA LYS A 4 14.27 3.57 -28.23
C LYS A 4 14.69 5.02 -28.49
N SER A 5 14.08 5.69 -29.46
CA SER A 5 14.36 7.09 -29.81
C SER A 5 13.08 7.88 -30.01
N LYS A 6 13.20 9.21 -29.97
CA LYS A 6 12.09 10.12 -30.20
C LYS A 6 11.62 10.07 -31.66
N GLU A 7 12.52 10.01 -32.63
CA GLU A 7 12.12 9.95 -34.06
C GLU A 7 11.39 8.64 -34.37
N ALA A 8 11.72 7.54 -33.68
CA ALA A 8 11.01 6.27 -33.84
C ALA A 8 9.59 6.31 -33.26
N ILE A 9 9.37 6.97 -32.11
CA ILE A 9 8.03 7.08 -31.52
C ILE A 9 7.14 8.01 -32.34
N GLU A 10 7.68 9.11 -32.87
CA GLU A 10 6.95 10.06 -33.72
C GLU A 10 6.52 9.42 -35.05
N ARG A 11 7.40 8.63 -35.68
CA ARG A 11 7.03 7.85 -36.87
C ARG A 11 5.93 6.82 -36.57
N ALA A 12 6.02 6.13 -35.44
CA ALA A 12 4.99 5.17 -35.03
C ALA A 12 3.65 5.86 -34.72
N GLU A 13 3.67 7.06 -34.14
CA GLU A 13 2.49 7.88 -33.91
C GLU A 13 1.84 8.31 -35.23
N ALA A 14 2.62 8.78 -36.21
CA ALA A 14 2.10 9.15 -37.53
C ALA A 14 1.41 7.98 -38.24
N LEU A 15 2.05 6.81 -38.28
CA LEU A 15 1.47 5.59 -38.86
C LEU A 15 0.22 5.13 -38.12
N THR A 16 0.21 5.23 -36.79
CA THR A 16 -0.97 4.88 -35.99
C THR A 16 -2.12 5.82 -36.30
N LYS A 17 -1.85 7.12 -36.48
CA LYS A 17 -2.87 8.11 -36.81
C LYS A 17 -3.47 7.83 -38.19
N GLU A 18 -2.64 7.61 -39.21
CA GLU A 18 -3.11 7.26 -40.56
C GLU A 18 -4.03 6.02 -40.54
N LYS A 19 -3.64 4.98 -39.80
CA LYS A 19 -4.45 3.77 -39.66
C LYS A 19 -5.74 3.94 -38.86
N LEU A 20 -5.75 4.84 -37.88
CA LEU A 20 -6.97 5.16 -37.15
C LEU A 20 -7.91 6.02 -37.99
N ASP A 21 -7.37 6.93 -38.80
CA ASP A 21 -8.15 7.75 -39.72
C ASP A 21 -8.83 6.87 -40.80
N GLU A 22 -8.14 5.82 -41.31
CA GLU A 22 -8.76 4.78 -42.17
C GLU A 22 -9.95 4.06 -41.50
N LEU A 23 -9.96 3.98 -40.17
CA LEU A 23 -11.02 3.37 -39.37
C LEU A 23 -12.04 4.39 -38.86
N GLU A 24 -11.97 5.64 -39.32
CA GLU A 24 -12.82 6.76 -38.87
C GLU A 24 -12.73 7.03 -37.36
N LEU A 25 -11.54 6.78 -36.77
CA LEU A 25 -11.26 7.01 -35.35
C LEU A 25 -10.23 8.12 -35.15
N GLU A 26 -10.55 9.10 -34.30
CA GLU A 26 -9.61 10.17 -33.95
C GLU A 26 -8.90 9.96 -32.62
N VAL A 27 -7.62 10.34 -32.58
CA VAL A 27 -6.81 10.34 -31.36
C VAL A 27 -7.03 11.63 -30.57
N SER A 28 -7.43 11.49 -29.30
CA SER A 28 -7.54 12.62 -28.38
C SER A 28 -6.17 13.22 -28.04
N LYS A 29 -5.90 14.43 -28.52
CA LYS A 29 -4.65 15.18 -28.23
C LYS A 29 -4.40 15.39 -26.74
N GLU A 30 -5.46 15.52 -25.94
CA GLU A 30 -5.34 15.72 -24.49
C GLU A 30 -4.86 14.47 -23.74
N LYS A 31 -5.18 13.28 -24.26
CA LYS A 31 -4.87 12.00 -23.61
C LYS A 31 -3.57 11.38 -24.12
N THR A 32 -3.08 11.83 -25.27
CA THR A 32 -1.87 11.33 -25.91
C THR A 32 -0.68 12.20 -25.55
N LYS A 33 0.39 11.58 -25.07
CA LYS A 33 1.65 12.24 -24.80
C LYS A 33 2.84 11.33 -25.06
N ILE A 34 3.91 11.88 -25.58
CA ILE A 34 5.22 11.23 -25.63
C ILE A 34 5.89 11.43 -24.27
N VAL A 35 6.41 10.36 -23.69
CA VAL A 35 7.04 10.37 -22.35
C VAL A 35 8.46 9.85 -22.45
N ASN A 36 9.43 10.64 -21.98
CA ASN A 36 10.80 10.17 -21.81
C ASN A 36 10.92 9.38 -20.50
N PHE A 37 10.93 8.05 -20.57
CA PHE A 37 10.95 7.18 -19.38
C PHE A 37 12.29 7.21 -18.59
N GLN A 38 13.30 7.96 -19.02
CA GLN A 38 14.47 8.27 -18.19
C GLN A 38 14.17 9.34 -17.14
N GLU A 39 13.21 10.22 -17.41
CA GLU A 39 12.97 11.44 -16.63
C GLU A 39 11.53 11.52 -16.09
N GLU A 40 10.59 10.88 -16.79
CA GLU A 40 9.16 11.04 -16.56
C GLU A 40 8.43 9.73 -16.25
N ASP A 41 7.50 9.82 -15.30
CA ASP A 41 6.58 8.75 -14.97
C ASP A 41 5.41 8.71 -15.97
N PHE A 42 4.84 7.53 -16.20
CA PHE A 42 3.60 7.40 -16.96
C PHE A 42 2.58 6.51 -16.26
N ASP A 43 1.30 6.76 -16.55
CA ASP A 43 0.20 5.95 -16.05
C ASP A 43 -0.28 4.97 -17.13
N PHE A 44 -0.49 3.72 -16.76
CA PHE A 44 -1.09 2.71 -17.64
C PHE A 44 -1.88 1.70 -16.83
N LEU A 45 -3.11 1.40 -17.27
CA LEU A 45 -4.03 0.45 -16.64
C LEU A 45 -4.09 0.57 -15.12
N GLY A 46 -4.29 1.79 -14.59
CA GLY A 46 -4.43 2.01 -13.14
C GLY A 46 -3.13 1.91 -12.32
N PHE A 47 -1.98 1.76 -12.98
CA PHE A 47 -0.65 1.81 -12.35
C PHE A 47 0.14 3.02 -12.85
N THR A 48 1.00 3.53 -11.98
CA THR A 48 2.03 4.50 -12.32
C THR A 48 3.36 3.74 -12.43
N PHE A 49 3.96 3.82 -13.61
CA PHE A 49 5.31 3.35 -13.90
C PHE A 49 6.25 4.52 -13.66
N HIS A 50 7.07 4.40 -12.62
CA HIS A 50 8.05 5.40 -12.28
C HIS A 50 9.27 5.27 -13.19
N HIS A 51 9.81 6.38 -13.69
CA HIS A 51 11.00 6.41 -14.56
C HIS A 51 12.19 5.65 -13.96
N TRP A 52 13.18 5.38 -14.82
CA TRP A 52 14.42 4.71 -14.44
C TRP A 52 15.15 5.42 -13.30
N ARG A 53 15.60 4.64 -12.32
CA ARG A 53 16.39 5.15 -11.19
C ARG A 53 17.56 4.22 -10.89
N PRO A 54 18.67 4.75 -10.36
CA PRO A 54 19.77 3.90 -9.90
C PRO A 54 19.28 2.98 -8.78
N GLY A 55 19.58 1.68 -8.92
CA GLY A 55 19.33 0.71 -7.86
C GLY A 55 20.20 0.99 -6.63
N LYS A 56 19.83 0.42 -5.47
CA LYS A 56 20.53 0.63 -4.20
C LYS A 56 22.04 0.32 -4.24
N LYS A 57 22.46 -0.59 -5.13
CA LYS A 57 23.87 -0.99 -5.31
C LYS A 57 24.57 -0.27 -6.47
N GLY A 58 23.98 0.77 -7.05
CA GLY A 58 24.58 1.60 -8.13
C GLY A 58 24.68 0.95 -9.51
N ASN A 59 24.87 -0.37 -9.57
CA ASN A 59 25.31 -1.06 -10.80
C ASN A 59 24.20 -1.30 -11.84
N ASN A 60 22.91 -1.13 -11.49
CA ASN A 60 21.80 -1.40 -12.40
C ASN A 60 20.71 -0.32 -12.28
N GLN A 61 20.15 0.09 -13.42
CA GLN A 61 18.91 0.86 -13.45
C GLN A 61 17.71 -0.04 -13.13
N ILE A 62 16.81 0.45 -12.28
CA ILE A 62 15.56 -0.20 -11.91
C ILE A 62 14.42 0.79 -12.10
N PHE A 63 13.19 0.28 -12.22
CA PHE A 63 12.00 1.11 -12.17
C PHE A 63 11.00 0.55 -11.17
N HIS A 64 10.14 1.42 -10.66
CA HIS A 64 9.11 1.04 -9.70
C HIS A 64 7.74 1.11 -10.34
N VAL A 65 6.85 0.22 -9.93
CA VAL A 65 5.44 0.28 -10.32
C VAL A 65 4.58 0.34 -9.06
N THR A 66 3.69 1.32 -9.01
CA THR A 66 2.74 1.48 -7.92
C THR A 66 1.33 1.67 -8.47
N PRO A 67 0.27 1.36 -7.72
CA PRO A 67 -1.08 1.73 -8.13
C PRO A 67 -1.18 3.24 -8.21
N LYS A 68 -1.93 3.74 -9.19
CA LYS A 68 -2.19 5.18 -9.31
C LYS A 68 -2.77 5.70 -8.00
N LYS A 69 -2.42 6.95 -7.65
CA LYS A 69 -2.92 7.62 -6.43
C LYS A 69 -4.44 7.52 -6.30
N ASP A 70 -5.16 7.65 -7.41
CA ASP A 70 -6.62 7.56 -7.42
C ASP A 70 -7.14 6.13 -7.18
N SER A 71 -6.42 5.10 -7.61
CA SER A 71 -6.77 3.71 -7.24
C SER A 71 -6.65 3.48 -5.73
N ILE A 72 -5.64 4.08 -5.08
CA ILE A 72 -5.48 4.01 -3.62
C ILE A 72 -6.57 4.85 -2.91
N LYS A 73 -6.94 6.02 -3.45
CA LYS A 73 -8.06 6.82 -2.93
C LYS A 73 -9.37 6.04 -3.02
N ASP A 74 -9.67 5.43 -4.16
CA ASP A 74 -10.85 4.58 -4.36
C ASP A 74 -10.87 3.40 -3.38
N PHE A 75 -9.73 2.73 -3.15
CA PHE A 75 -9.65 1.68 -2.14
C PHE A 75 -10.01 2.22 -0.74
N ARG A 76 -9.43 3.36 -0.32
CA ARG A 76 -9.77 3.97 0.97
C ARG A 76 -11.23 4.42 1.04
N LEU A 77 -11.80 4.90 -0.06
CA LEU A 77 -13.20 5.32 -0.15
C LEU A 77 -14.14 4.13 0.04
N LYS A 78 -13.92 3.02 -0.67
CA LYS A 78 -14.71 1.78 -0.51
C LYS A 78 -14.66 1.24 0.92
N ILE A 79 -13.49 1.30 1.56
CA ILE A 79 -13.39 0.97 2.99
C ILE A 79 -14.20 1.94 3.86
N LYS A 80 -14.12 3.25 3.60
CA LYS A 80 -14.87 4.27 4.33
C LYS A 80 -16.38 4.01 4.26
N GLU A 81 -16.89 3.71 3.07
CA GLU A 81 -18.30 3.39 2.82
C GLU A 81 -18.75 2.12 3.54
N LYS A 82 -17.91 1.08 3.59
CA LYS A 82 -18.23 -0.15 4.33
C LYS A 82 -17.99 -0.07 5.84
N THR A 83 -17.48 1.05 6.36
CA THR A 83 -17.18 1.26 7.80
C THR A 83 -17.87 2.51 8.35
N GLN A 84 -19.15 2.71 8.02
CA GLN A 84 -19.94 3.85 8.49
C GLN A 84 -20.27 3.73 9.98
N LYS A 85 -20.03 4.80 10.75
CA LYS A 85 -20.22 4.81 12.21
C LYS A 85 -21.67 4.69 12.69
N ARG A 86 -22.64 4.81 11.78
CA ARG A 86 -24.08 4.78 12.10
C ARG A 86 -24.61 3.36 12.28
N LEU A 87 -23.86 2.35 11.82
CA LEU A 87 -24.29 0.95 11.91
C LEU A 87 -23.76 0.33 13.22
N THR A 88 -24.59 -0.50 13.84
CA THR A 88 -24.22 -1.32 14.99
C THR A 88 -24.17 -2.76 14.55
N LEU A 89 -22.96 -3.23 14.19
CA LEU A 89 -22.73 -4.58 13.68
C LEU A 89 -21.74 -5.32 14.57
N SER A 90 -21.79 -6.66 14.52
CA SER A 90 -20.78 -7.49 15.16
C SER A 90 -19.40 -7.27 14.51
N LYS A 91 -18.32 -7.59 15.24
CA LYS A 91 -16.97 -7.46 14.70
C LYS A 91 -16.78 -8.31 13.44
N GLU A 92 -17.32 -9.53 13.46
CA GLU A 92 -17.29 -10.44 12.31
C GLU A 92 -17.99 -9.85 11.09
N GLN A 93 -19.18 -9.26 11.26
CA GLN A 93 -19.91 -8.62 10.16
C GLN A 93 -19.11 -7.47 9.53
N TRP A 94 -18.42 -6.66 10.34
CA TRP A 94 -17.52 -5.63 9.80
C TRP A 94 -16.37 -6.23 8.98
N ILE A 95 -15.76 -7.31 9.46
CA ILE A 95 -14.68 -8.00 8.74
C ILE A 95 -15.18 -8.58 7.42
N ASN A 96 -16.36 -9.22 7.41
CA ASN A 96 -16.97 -9.78 6.21
C ASN A 96 -17.31 -8.71 5.16
N ARG A 97 -17.58 -7.47 5.57
CA ARG A 97 -17.78 -6.34 4.64
C ARG A 97 -16.49 -5.80 4.05
N VAL A 98 -15.40 -5.81 4.82
CA VAL A 98 -14.12 -5.19 4.45
C VAL A 98 -13.22 -6.15 3.66
N ASN A 99 -13.16 -7.42 4.05
CA ASN A 99 -12.28 -8.42 3.44
C ASN A 99 -12.47 -8.59 1.92
N PRO A 100 -13.70 -8.62 1.36
CA PRO A 100 -13.89 -8.72 -0.09
C PRO A 100 -13.23 -7.57 -0.87
N ILE A 101 -13.29 -6.34 -0.34
CA ILE A 101 -12.66 -5.17 -0.97
C ILE A 101 -11.13 -5.34 -0.96
N ILE A 102 -10.57 -5.75 0.18
CA ILE A 102 -9.14 -5.97 0.32
C ILE A 102 -8.68 -7.03 -0.69
N ARG A 103 -9.37 -8.18 -0.75
CA ARG A 103 -9.05 -9.26 -1.68
C ARG A 103 -9.09 -8.79 -3.12
N GLY A 104 -10.16 -8.13 -3.54
CA GLY A 104 -10.32 -7.64 -4.92
C GLY A 104 -9.21 -6.66 -5.31
N LYS A 105 -8.93 -5.66 -4.47
CA LYS A 105 -7.87 -4.67 -4.74
C LYS A 105 -6.48 -5.29 -4.76
N VAL A 106 -6.16 -6.14 -3.80
CA VAL A 106 -4.84 -6.80 -3.75
C VAL A 106 -4.67 -7.76 -4.93
N ASN A 107 -5.69 -8.54 -5.30
CA ASN A 107 -5.63 -9.42 -6.48
C ASN A 107 -5.27 -8.62 -7.73
N TYR A 108 -5.90 -7.47 -7.94
CA TYR A 108 -5.56 -6.58 -9.05
C TYR A 108 -4.11 -6.08 -8.97
N TYR A 109 -3.66 -5.62 -7.81
CA TYR A 109 -2.29 -5.12 -7.63
C TYR A 109 -1.22 -6.21 -7.80
N THR A 110 -1.55 -7.49 -7.55
CA THR A 110 -0.62 -8.61 -7.79
C THR A 110 -0.36 -8.89 -9.26
N THR A 111 -1.13 -8.31 -10.18
CA THR A 111 -0.92 -8.44 -11.64
C THR A 111 0.50 -8.05 -12.05
N VAL A 112 1.07 -7.01 -11.44
CA VAL A 112 2.46 -6.58 -11.70
C VAL A 112 3.45 -7.68 -11.35
N ILE A 113 3.27 -8.36 -10.21
CA ILE A 113 4.15 -9.46 -9.80
C ILE A 113 3.99 -10.65 -10.73
N LYS A 114 2.74 -10.98 -11.12
CA LYS A 114 2.47 -12.05 -12.07
C LYS A 114 3.20 -11.78 -13.39
N ALA A 115 3.09 -10.57 -13.94
CA ALA A 115 3.81 -10.18 -15.15
C ALA A 115 5.33 -10.31 -15.01
N ILE A 116 5.92 -9.88 -13.89
CA ILE A 116 7.36 -10.04 -13.63
C ILE A 116 7.76 -11.51 -13.65
N LYS A 117 7.02 -12.38 -12.94
CA LYS A 117 7.29 -13.82 -12.86
C LYS A 117 7.13 -14.49 -14.23
N THR A 118 6.09 -14.13 -14.98
CA THR A 118 5.85 -14.66 -16.33
C THR A 118 6.98 -14.28 -17.26
N ASN A 119 7.44 -13.02 -17.26
CA ASN A 119 8.59 -12.62 -18.08
C ASN A 119 9.85 -13.41 -17.70
N GLU A 120 10.09 -13.63 -16.42
CA GLU A 120 11.22 -14.44 -15.94
C GLU A 120 11.14 -15.90 -16.42
N GLN A 121 9.94 -16.50 -16.44
CA GLN A 121 9.71 -17.84 -17.01
C GLN A 121 10.05 -17.91 -18.50
N TYR A 122 9.86 -16.82 -19.25
CA TYR A 122 10.26 -16.71 -20.66
C TYR A 122 11.72 -16.24 -20.86
N GLY A 123 12.55 -16.25 -19.80
CA GLY A 123 13.95 -15.83 -19.87
C GLY A 123 14.15 -14.31 -19.96
N GLN A 124 13.09 -13.51 -19.85
CA GLN A 124 13.14 -12.06 -19.88
C GLN A 124 13.22 -11.48 -18.46
N LYS A 125 14.43 -11.16 -18.02
CA LYS A 125 14.64 -10.56 -16.70
C LYS A 125 14.05 -9.15 -16.64
N SER A 126 13.01 -8.96 -15.81
CA SER A 126 12.44 -7.64 -15.57
C SER A 126 13.30 -6.82 -14.59
N ARG A 127 13.49 -5.54 -14.91
CA ARG A 127 14.09 -4.55 -13.97
C ARG A 127 13.05 -3.86 -13.09
N CYS A 128 11.79 -4.30 -13.14
CA CYS A 128 10.69 -3.79 -12.33
C CYS A 128 10.82 -4.23 -10.88
N VAL A 129 10.72 -3.28 -9.94
CA VAL A 129 10.77 -3.56 -8.50
C VAL A 129 9.48 -3.06 -7.83
N THR A 130 8.80 -3.94 -7.09
CA THR A 130 7.51 -3.62 -6.46
C THR A 130 7.62 -3.21 -4.98
N ARG A 131 8.83 -2.89 -4.52
CA ARG A 131 9.10 -2.57 -3.10
C ARG A 131 8.25 -1.42 -2.56
N TRP A 132 7.95 -0.41 -3.37
CA TRP A 132 7.15 0.75 -2.94
C TRP A 132 5.70 0.40 -2.60
N MET A 133 5.16 -0.68 -3.19
CA MET A 133 3.85 -1.22 -2.83
C MET A 133 3.75 -1.53 -1.33
N ARG A 134 4.84 -2.01 -0.73
CA ARG A 134 4.88 -2.38 0.69
C ARG A 134 4.44 -1.24 1.61
N THR A 135 5.00 -0.06 1.40
CA THR A 135 4.68 1.13 2.21
C THR A 135 3.24 1.60 1.97
N ILE A 136 2.76 1.52 0.72
CA ILE A 136 1.40 1.90 0.36
C ILE A 136 0.38 1.00 1.06
N LEU A 137 0.56 -0.33 1.00
CA LEU A 137 -0.36 -1.28 1.60
C LEU A 137 -0.32 -1.23 3.14
N LEU A 138 0.85 -1.03 3.75
CA LEU A 138 0.94 -0.79 5.19
C LEU A 138 0.17 0.46 5.64
N SER A 139 0.20 1.53 4.83
CA SER A 139 -0.58 2.75 5.07
C SER A 139 -2.08 2.48 4.97
N VAL A 140 -2.51 1.73 3.94
CA VAL A 140 -3.90 1.30 3.77
C VAL A 140 -4.37 0.44 4.95
N ASP A 141 -3.56 -0.53 5.39
CA ASP A 141 -3.88 -1.37 6.56
C ASP A 141 -3.99 -0.56 7.84
N GLY A 142 -3.15 0.45 8.01
CA GLY A 142 -3.27 1.41 9.11
C GLY A 142 -4.60 2.17 9.07
N TYR A 143 -5.01 2.62 7.88
CA TYR A 143 -6.29 3.29 7.66
C TYR A 143 -7.48 2.37 7.94
N ILE A 144 -7.48 1.15 7.42
CA ILE A 144 -8.54 0.14 7.63
C ILE A 144 -8.73 -0.11 9.13
N ARG A 145 -7.63 -0.41 9.85
CA ARG A 145 -7.70 -0.65 11.30
C ARG A 145 -8.23 0.57 12.04
N ARG A 146 -7.76 1.78 11.72
CA ARG A 146 -8.29 3.02 12.35
C ARG A 146 -9.80 3.15 12.17
N ARG A 147 -10.32 2.85 10.98
CA ARG A 147 -11.76 2.88 10.69
C ARG A 147 -12.52 1.84 11.50
N LEU A 148 -12.04 0.59 11.50
CA LEU A 148 -12.66 -0.50 12.25
C LEU A 148 -12.68 -0.23 13.75
N ARG A 149 -11.60 0.33 14.33
CA ARG A 149 -11.59 0.72 15.76
C ARG A 149 -12.70 1.71 16.08
N VAL A 150 -13.00 2.65 15.19
CA VAL A 150 -14.11 3.58 15.42
C VAL A 150 -15.47 2.91 15.21
N ALA A 151 -15.58 2.01 14.23
CA ALA A 151 -16.81 1.29 13.93
C ALA A 151 -17.20 0.25 15.02
N PHE A 152 -16.22 -0.27 15.77
CA PHE A 152 -16.47 -1.20 16.89
C PHE A 152 -16.99 -0.50 18.16
N ILE A 153 -17.02 0.84 18.19
CA ILE A 153 -17.48 1.61 19.35
C ILE A 153 -18.93 2.02 19.11
N HIS A 154 -19.86 1.47 19.90
CA HIS A 154 -21.29 1.78 19.76
C HIS A 154 -21.67 3.11 20.43
N LYS A 155 -21.15 3.39 21.63
CA LYS A 155 -21.51 4.59 22.40
C LYS A 155 -20.66 5.80 21.97
N HIS A 156 -21.27 6.73 21.23
CA HIS A 156 -20.68 7.97 20.72
C HIS A 156 -19.28 7.77 20.08
N PRO A 157 -19.21 7.11 18.90
CA PRO A 157 -17.95 6.77 18.24
C PRO A 157 -17.17 7.99 17.75
N SER A 158 -15.97 8.18 18.30
CA SER A 158 -15.05 9.27 17.93
C SER A 158 -13.66 8.74 17.56
N GLN A 159 -12.91 9.54 16.79
CA GLN A 159 -11.53 9.21 16.45
C GLN A 159 -10.65 9.09 17.70
N LYS A 160 -10.89 9.95 18.70
CA LYS A 160 -10.18 9.93 19.99
C LYS A 160 -10.41 8.61 20.72
N LYS A 161 -11.64 8.12 20.79
CA LYS A 161 -11.93 6.80 21.39
C LYS A 161 -11.29 5.66 20.59
N GLY A 162 -11.36 5.72 19.25
CA GLY A 162 -10.68 4.74 18.40
C GLY A 162 -9.16 4.68 18.62
N MET A 163 -8.51 5.82 18.87
CA MET A 163 -7.08 5.90 19.18
C MET A 163 -6.74 5.28 20.55
N LYS A 164 -7.59 5.45 21.56
CA LYS A 164 -7.41 4.79 22.87
C LYS A 164 -7.39 3.26 22.74
N MET A 165 -8.11 2.71 21.76
CA MET A 165 -8.17 1.26 21.51
C MET A 165 -6.99 0.70 20.72
N ASN A 166 -5.95 1.49 20.40
CA ASN A 166 -4.82 1.01 19.60
C ASN A 166 -4.07 -0.16 20.25
N SER A 167 -3.95 -0.16 21.57
CA SER A 167 -3.28 -1.22 22.34
C SER A 167 -4.12 -2.49 22.42
N LYS A 168 -5.41 -2.35 22.76
CA LYS A 168 -6.37 -3.47 22.86
C LYS A 168 -6.62 -4.13 21.50
N TRP A 169 -6.90 -3.31 20.49
CA TRP A 169 -7.15 -3.75 19.11
C TRP A 169 -5.91 -3.52 18.24
N ASN A 170 -4.84 -4.24 18.58
CA ASN A 170 -3.56 -4.20 17.86
C ASN A 170 -3.57 -5.06 16.58
N ASN A 171 -2.43 -5.25 15.92
CA ASN A 171 -2.33 -6.07 14.70
C ASN A 171 -2.76 -7.52 14.94
N ALA A 172 -2.26 -8.15 16.02
CA ALA A 172 -2.56 -9.53 16.36
C ALA A 172 -4.05 -9.74 16.62
N PHE A 173 -4.70 -8.80 17.32
CA PHE A 173 -6.15 -8.82 17.51
C PHE A 173 -6.90 -8.83 16.18
N PHE A 174 -6.56 -7.92 15.25
CA PHE A 174 -7.24 -7.84 13.96
C PHE A 174 -7.05 -9.10 13.13
N VAL A 175 -5.84 -9.68 13.12
CA VAL A 175 -5.57 -10.97 12.49
C VAL A 175 -6.38 -12.09 13.16
N GLY A 176 -6.46 -12.10 14.50
CA GLY A 176 -7.22 -13.08 15.27
C GLY A 176 -8.71 -13.07 14.96
N ILE A 177 -9.31 -11.89 14.71
CA ILE A 177 -10.70 -11.77 14.22
C ILE A 177 -10.82 -11.93 12.70
N LYS A 178 -9.81 -12.51 12.03
CA LYS A 178 -9.77 -12.84 10.60
C LYS A 178 -9.83 -11.63 9.66
N LEU A 179 -9.41 -10.44 10.10
CA LEU A 179 -9.13 -9.34 9.16
C LEU A 179 -7.94 -9.76 8.29
N ILE A 180 -8.07 -9.57 6.98
CA ILE A 180 -6.98 -9.81 6.04
C ILE A 180 -6.18 -8.53 5.85
N PRO A 181 -4.92 -8.44 6.30
CA PRO A 181 -4.08 -7.28 6.00
C PRO A 181 -3.72 -7.28 4.51
N SER A 182 -3.89 -6.14 3.84
CA SER A 182 -3.59 -6.00 2.41
C SER A 182 -2.10 -6.18 2.12
N TYR A 183 -1.22 -5.71 3.02
CA TYR A 183 0.23 -5.91 2.92
C TYR A 183 0.59 -7.39 2.97
N TRP A 184 0.04 -8.13 3.95
CA TRP A 184 0.26 -9.56 4.08
C TRP A 184 -0.24 -10.30 2.84
N LEU A 185 -1.49 -10.08 2.42
CA LEU A 185 -2.09 -10.79 1.28
C LEU A 185 -1.28 -10.59 -0.01
N TYR A 186 -0.75 -9.38 -0.21
CA TYR A 186 0.09 -9.07 -1.36
C TYR A 186 1.40 -9.86 -1.34
N LEU A 187 2.11 -9.87 -0.20
CA LEU A 187 3.35 -10.64 -0.06
C LEU A 187 3.13 -12.14 -0.06
N ASN A 188 2.01 -12.60 0.47
CA ASN A 188 1.63 -14.01 0.44
C ASN A 188 1.49 -14.50 -1.00
N LYS A 189 0.74 -13.77 -1.84
CA LYS A 189 0.62 -14.08 -3.27
C LYS A 189 1.93 -13.94 -4.04
N ALA A 190 2.81 -13.05 -3.61
CA ALA A 190 4.09 -12.82 -4.25
C ALA A 190 5.14 -13.89 -3.91
N TYR A 191 5.25 -14.27 -2.64
CA TYR A 191 6.41 -14.97 -2.09
C TYR A 191 6.05 -16.07 -1.08
N GLY A 192 4.77 -16.40 -0.89
CA GLY A 192 4.35 -17.37 0.13
C GLY A 192 4.41 -16.84 1.57
N TYR A 193 4.63 -15.55 1.76
CA TYR A 193 4.74 -14.89 3.07
C TYR A 193 3.55 -15.21 4.00
N THR A 194 3.83 -15.77 5.17
CA THR A 194 2.81 -16.28 6.09
C THR A 194 2.26 -15.17 7.00
N LEU A 195 1.12 -15.43 7.66
CA LEU A 195 0.60 -14.50 8.67
C LEU A 195 1.52 -14.39 9.88
N GLN A 196 2.24 -15.47 10.19
CA GLN A 196 3.22 -15.49 11.27
C GLN A 196 4.38 -14.54 10.94
N ASP A 197 4.96 -14.67 9.73
CA ASP A 197 6.02 -13.76 9.26
C ASP A 197 5.57 -12.30 9.34
N TYR A 198 4.32 -12.01 8.95
CA TYR A 198 3.72 -10.68 9.03
C TYR A 198 3.72 -10.12 10.46
N LEU A 199 3.25 -10.91 11.42
CA LEU A 199 3.17 -10.48 12.82
C LEU A 199 4.57 -10.31 13.42
N GLU A 200 5.49 -11.21 13.11
CA GLU A 200 6.89 -11.14 13.55
C GLU A 200 7.61 -9.93 12.97
N GLU A 201 7.45 -9.65 11.67
CA GLU A 201 8.03 -8.46 11.02
C GLU A 201 7.53 -7.18 11.68
N LEU A 202 6.23 -7.08 11.95
CA LEU A 202 5.66 -5.89 12.60
C LEU A 202 6.11 -5.74 14.05
N LYS A 203 6.20 -6.85 14.80
CA LYS A 203 6.71 -6.86 16.18
C LYS A 203 8.17 -6.42 16.21
N SER A 204 9.00 -7.00 15.34
CA SER A 204 10.43 -6.67 15.20
C SER A 204 10.65 -5.20 14.85
N LYS A 205 9.93 -4.68 13.85
CA LYS A 205 9.98 -3.25 13.48
C LYS A 205 9.56 -2.33 14.61
N SER A 206 8.53 -2.70 15.38
CA SER A 206 8.10 -1.92 16.53
C SER A 206 9.18 -1.89 17.62
N LYS A 207 9.79 -3.03 17.93
CA LYS A 207 10.90 -3.13 18.90
C LYS A 207 12.09 -2.28 18.47
N GLN A 208 12.53 -2.40 17.21
CA GLN A 208 13.61 -1.59 16.66
C GLN A 208 13.32 -0.10 16.71
N LYS A 209 12.08 0.33 16.45
CA LYS A 209 11.69 1.74 16.53
C LYS A 209 11.79 2.27 17.97
N VAL A 210 11.34 1.50 18.95
CA VAL A 210 11.44 1.87 20.37
C VAL A 210 12.89 1.94 20.79
N GLN A 211 13.69 0.93 20.45
CA GLN A 211 15.13 0.87 20.74
C GLN A 211 15.87 2.10 20.20
N ARG A 212 15.67 2.45 18.92
CA ARG A 212 16.26 3.66 18.32
C ARG A 212 15.81 4.95 18.98
N ALA A 213 14.59 4.99 19.53
CA ALA A 213 14.09 6.17 20.22
C ALA A 213 14.72 6.30 21.61
N ILE A 214 14.97 5.19 22.30
CA ILE A 214 15.72 5.11 23.57
C ILE A 214 17.14 5.63 23.33
N GLU A 215 17.86 5.05 22.37
CA GLU A 215 19.23 5.44 21.99
C GLU A 215 19.36 6.94 21.73
N ARG A 216 18.51 7.49 20.85
CA ARG A 216 18.50 8.93 20.54
C ARG A 216 18.19 9.85 21.72
N THR A 217 17.50 9.35 22.74
CA THR A 217 17.18 10.15 23.93
C THR A 217 18.38 10.14 24.88
N HIS A 218 19.03 8.99 25.04
CA HIS A 218 20.29 8.89 25.78
C HIS A 218 21.43 9.68 25.12
N GLU A 219 21.53 9.69 23.79
CA GLU A 219 22.49 10.54 23.05
C GLU A 219 22.34 12.04 23.37
N LYS A 220 21.15 12.48 23.82
CA LYS A 220 20.88 13.85 24.24
C LYS A 220 21.09 14.09 25.74
N GLY A 221 21.53 13.07 26.49
CA GLY A 221 21.67 13.11 27.94
C GLY A 221 20.33 13.01 28.70
N GLU A 222 19.24 12.66 28.02
CA GLU A 222 17.90 12.55 28.61
C GLU A 222 17.55 11.09 28.92
N GLU A 223 16.72 10.86 29.95
CA GLU A 223 16.18 9.53 30.23
C GLU A 223 14.94 9.24 29.37
N TYR A 224 14.90 8.09 28.70
CA TYR A 224 13.73 7.72 27.91
C TYR A 224 12.49 7.44 28.76
N TYR A 225 12.62 6.80 29.93
CA TYR A 225 11.50 6.39 30.77
C TYR A 225 11.19 7.39 31.90
N THR A 226 10.83 8.61 31.54
CA THR A 226 10.46 9.63 32.54
C THR A 226 9.19 9.25 33.33
N PRO A 227 9.03 9.71 34.60
CA PRO A 227 7.83 9.43 35.40
C PRO A 227 6.52 9.79 34.68
N HIS A 228 6.48 10.92 33.98
CA HIS A 228 5.34 11.34 33.18
C HIS A 228 5.05 10.38 32.00
N ARG A 229 6.08 9.82 31.36
CA ARG A 229 5.90 8.84 30.28
C ARG A 229 5.39 7.50 30.84
N LEU A 230 5.92 7.04 31.98
CA LEU A 230 5.44 5.85 32.68
C LEU A 230 3.97 6.00 33.09
N GLN A 231 3.57 7.15 33.63
CA GLN A 231 2.18 7.46 33.94
C GLN A 231 1.28 7.39 32.69
N LYS A 232 1.73 7.92 31.54
CA LYS A 232 1.00 7.82 30.28
C LYS A 232 0.85 6.36 29.81
N MET A 233 1.88 5.55 29.98
CA MET A 233 1.83 4.11 29.65
C MET A 233 0.83 3.38 30.55
N GLN A 234 0.85 3.64 31.85
CA GLN A 234 -0.10 3.06 32.81
C GLN A 234 -1.54 3.46 32.50
N ASN A 235 -1.79 4.75 32.24
CA ASN A 235 -3.10 5.24 31.85
C ASN A 235 -3.62 4.58 30.57
N ALA A 236 -2.74 4.32 29.60
CA ALA A 236 -3.11 3.61 28.37
C ALA A 236 -3.44 2.14 28.62
N TRP A 237 -2.70 1.48 29.53
CA TRP A 237 -2.97 0.10 29.93
C TRP A 237 -4.32 -0.03 30.67
N ASN A 238 -4.57 0.84 31.66
CA ASN A 238 -5.84 0.92 32.38
C ASN A 238 -7.03 1.18 31.45
N ALA A 239 -6.87 2.04 30.43
CA ALA A 239 -7.93 2.33 29.46
C ALA A 239 -8.18 1.19 28.44
N SER A 240 -7.27 0.22 28.37
CA SER A 240 -7.31 -0.88 27.41
C SER A 240 -7.74 -2.22 28.03
N SER A 241 -7.59 -2.37 29.36
CA SER A 241 -8.15 -3.45 30.17
C SER A 241 -9.68 -3.35 30.12
#